data_AF-A0A0Q9PQD9-F1
#
_entry.id   AF-A0A0Q9PQD9-F1
#
_cell.length_a   1.000
_cell.length_b   1.000
_cell.length_c   1.000
_cell.angle_alpha   90.00
_cell.angle_beta   90.00
_cell.angle_gamma   90.00
#
_symmetry.space_group_name_H-M   'P 1'
#
loop_
_entity.id
_entity.type
_entity.pdbx_description
1 polymer ?
#
loop_
_entity_poly.entity_id
_entity_poly.type
_entity_poly.pdbx_seq_one_letter_code
_entity_poly.pdbx_strand_id
1 'polypeptide(L)' 'MSVEDANKIIAFLSAAYFATSDAEAQKEFNRLANEVRKASGQPPQ' A
#
# COMPACT_ATOMS: atom_id res chain seq x y z
N MET A 1 -1.52 13.94 -4.98
CA MET A 1 -0.33 13.08 -4.94
C MET A 1 -0.05 12.59 -6.35
N SER A 2 1.20 12.53 -6.80
CA SER A 2 1.53 11.97 -8.12
C SER A 2 1.42 10.44 -8.10
N VAL A 3 1.17 9.81 -9.25
CA VAL A 3 1.21 8.34 -9.38
C VAL A 3 2.60 7.80 -9.05
N GLU A 4 3.65 8.52 -9.40
CA GLU A 4 5.03 8.13 -9.11
C GLU A 4 5.31 8.02 -7.60
N ASP A 5 4.94 9.05 -6.84
CA ASP A 5 5.16 9.07 -5.39
C ASP A 5 4.27 8.04 -4.69
N ALA A 6 3.03 7.87 -5.17
CA ALA A 6 2.13 6.83 -4.68
C ALA A 6 2.74 5.43 -4.85
N ASN A 7 3.36 5.15 -5.99
CA ASN A 7 3.99 3.85 -6.25
C ASN A 7 5.20 3.59 -5.35
N LYS A 8 5.98 4.63 -5.00
CA LYS A 8 7.07 4.51 -4.01
C LYS A 8 6.53 4.14 -2.63
N ILE A 9 5.45 4.78 -2.20
CA ILE A 9 4.80 4.49 -0.91
C ILE A 9 4.19 3.08 -0.91
N ILE A 10 3.49 2.69 -1.97
CA ILE A 10 2.91 1.35 -2.12
C ILE A 10 4.00 0.27 -2.08
N ALA A 11 5.14 0.50 -2.72
CA ALA A 11 6.27 -0.44 -2.69
C ALA A 11 6.81 -0.63 -1.26
N PHE A 12 6.93 0.46 -0.50
CA PHE A 12 7.32 0.40 0.91
C PHE A 12 6.30 -0.39 1.76
N LEU A 13 5.00 -0.13 1.59
CA LEU A 13 3.93 -0.87 2.28
C LEU A 13 3.91 -2.36 1.90
N SER A 14 4.20 -2.67 0.63
CA SER A 14 4.31 -4.05 0.16
C SER A 14 5.51 -4.78 0.78
N ALA A 15 6.65 -4.11 0.91
CA ALA A 15 7.79 -4.69 1.62
C ALA A 15 7.45 -4.97 3.10
N ALA A 16 6.74 -4.05 3.76
CA ALA A 16 6.30 -4.23 5.14
C ALA A 16 5.32 -5.40 5.30
N TYR A 17 4.40 -5.60 4.33
CA TYR A 17 3.51 -6.75 4.27
C TYR A 17 4.28 -8.08 4.31
N PHE A 18 5.35 -8.20 3.52
CA PHE A 18 6.17 -9.42 3.46
C PHE A 18 7.16 -9.55 4.62
N ALA A 19 7.47 -8.47 5.34
CA ALA A 19 8.40 -8.47 6.47
C ALA A 19 7.75 -8.93 7.79
N THR A 20 6.41 -8.96 7.86
CA THR A 20 5.67 -9.39 9.06
C THR A 20 4.95 -10.72 8.83
N SER A 21 4.76 -11.48 9.91
CA SER A 21 3.91 -12.67 9.94
C SER A 21 2.56 -12.44 10.65
N ASP A 22 2.30 -11.21 11.13
CA ASP A 22 1.03 -10.85 11.74
C ASP A 22 -0.04 -10.58 10.67
N ALA A 23 -1.15 -11.31 10.74
CA ALA A 23 -2.21 -11.27 9.75
C ALA A 23 -2.99 -9.93 9.76
N GLU A 24 -3.18 -9.32 10.93
CA GLU A 24 -3.86 -8.02 11.03
C GLU A 24 -2.97 -6.91 10.46
N ALA A 25 -1.66 -6.95 10.72
CA ALA A 25 -0.71 -6.03 10.11
C ALA A 25 -0.67 -6.16 8.58
N GLN A 26 -0.65 -7.39 8.05
CA GLN A 26 -0.74 -7.65 6.62
C GLN A 26 -2.01 -7.06 6.00
N LYS A 27 -3.17 -7.28 6.63
CA LYS A 27 -4.44 -6.70 6.19
C LYS A 27 -4.40 -5.18 6.19
N GLU A 28 -3.80 -4.57 7.21
CA GLU A 28 -3.68 -3.11 7.30
C GLU A 28 -2.75 -2.53 6.23
N PHE A 29 -1.61 -3.16 5.94
CA PHE A 29 -0.73 -2.73 4.85
C PHE A 29 -1.42 -2.77 3.49
N ASN A 30 -2.21 -3.82 3.23
CA ASN A 30 -2.99 -3.92 2.01
C ASN A 30 -4.06 -2.81 1.93
N ARG A 31 -4.80 -2.56 3.02
CA ARG A 31 -5.78 -1.47 3.11
C ARG A 31 -5.13 -0.12 2.82
N LEU A 32 -4.00 0.19 3.47
CA LEU A 32 -3.26 1.43 3.28
C LEU A 32 -2.77 1.60 1.84
N ALA A 33 -2.25 0.54 1.21
CA ALA A 33 -1.84 0.58 -0.18
C ALA A 33 -3.02 0.96 -1.10
N ASN A 34 -4.21 0.45 -0.83
CA ASN A 34 -5.42 0.81 -1.58
C ASN A 34 -5.90 2.25 -1.32
N GLU A 35 -5.74 2.79 -0.11
CA GLU A 35 -6.00 4.22 0.14
C GLU A 35 -5.01 5.12 -0.62
N VAL A 36 -3.74 4.73 -0.71
CA VAL A 36 -2.72 5.45 -1.50
C VAL A 36 -3.03 5.41 -3.00
N ARG A 37 -3.55 4.28 -3.51
CA ARG A 37 -4.04 4.18 -4.91
C ARG A 37 -5.19 5.15 -5.16
N LYS A 38 -6.22 5.15 -4.30
CA LYS A 38 -7.35 6.10 -4.42
C LYS A 38 -6.87 7.55 -4.41
N ALA A 39 -5.98 7.91 -3.48
CA ALA A 39 -5.44 9.26 -3.36
C ALA A 39 -4.58 9.71 -4.57
N SER A 40 -4.15 8.77 -5.42
CA SER A 40 -3.43 9.02 -6.67
C SER A 40 -4.26 8.75 -7.94
N GLY A 41 -5.57 8.48 -7.80
CA GLY A 41 -6.47 8.20 -8.93
C GLY A 41 -6.30 6.81 -9.56
N GLN A 42 -5.59 5.90 -8.90
CA GLN A 42 -5.39 4.53 -9.35
C GLN A 42 -6.51 3.61 -8.83
N PRO A 43 -6.90 2.57 -9.58
CA PRO A 43 -7.86 1.58 -9.10
C PRO A 43 -7.27 0.77 -7.92
N PRO A 44 -8.08 0.36 -6.93
CA PRO A 44 -7.62 -0.54 -5.87
C PRO A 44 -7.28 -1.93 -6.43
N GLN A 45 -6.44 -2.68 -5.71
CA GLN A 45 -6.15 -4.09 -5.96
C GLN A 45 -7.03 -4.99 -5.10
#